data_AF-A0A6P7S452-F1
#
_entry.id   AF-A0A6P7S452-F1
#
_cell.length_a   1.000
_cell.length_b   1.000
_cell.length_c   1.000
_cell.angle_alpha   90.00
_cell.angle_beta   90.00
_cell.angle_gamma   90.00
#
_symmetry.space_group_name_H-M   'P 1'
#
loop_
_entity.id
_entity.type
_entity.pdbx_description
1 polymer ?
#
loop_
_entity_poly.entity_id
_entity_poly.type
_entity_poly.pdbx_seq_one_letter_code
_entity_poly.pdbx_strand_id
1 'polypeptide(L)'
;MAWWSDFKMFIALNIPKWYSNTFEVDVVDCEDDVHEELIELQNGNDAIMRYRRKGKEGLWHHQSILNSYPNLWKRLILLLLAFPTSYLVESGFSHAGTLIFYKRIGLDVTQRGDLRLKLTSLKSNVSALAALHQTHSSH
;
A
#
# COMPACT_ATOMS: atom_id res chain seq x y z
N MET A 1 20.96 11.31 -4.33
CA MET A 1 20.78 11.33 -2.86
C MET A 1 19.29 11.25 -2.53
N ALA A 2 18.62 10.15 -2.87
CA ALA A 2 17.18 9.94 -2.58
C ALA A 2 16.97 9.06 -1.34
N TRP A 3 17.84 8.05 -1.16
CA TRP A 3 17.87 7.06 -0.06
C TRP A 3 17.76 7.60 1.38
N TRP A 4 17.97 8.90 1.63
CA TRP A 4 17.84 9.50 2.96
C TRP A 4 16.41 9.96 3.28
N SER A 5 15.57 10.23 2.27
CA SER A 5 14.20 10.71 2.48
C SER A 5 13.26 9.57 2.86
N ASP A 6 13.45 8.40 2.27
CA ASP A 6 12.53 7.25 2.42
C ASP A 6 12.80 6.50 3.73
N PHE A 7 14.07 6.49 4.17
CA PHE A 7 14.43 5.99 5.50
C PHE A 7 13.83 6.86 6.62
N LYS A 8 13.71 8.18 6.41
CA LYS A 8 13.00 9.04 7.37
C LYS A 8 11.52 8.69 7.47
N MET A 9 10.87 8.28 6.38
CA MET A 9 9.47 7.85 6.43
C MET A 9 9.31 6.52 7.16
N PHE A 10 10.25 5.58 6.99
CA PHE A 10 10.33 4.33 7.75
C PHE A 10 10.48 4.56 9.26
N ILE A 11 11.31 5.53 9.66
CA ILE A 11 11.50 5.91 11.07
C ILE A 11 10.30 6.72 11.61
N ALA A 12 9.61 7.49 10.75
CA ALA A 12 8.48 8.34 11.11
C ALA A 12 7.12 7.63 11.11
N LEU A 13 7.02 6.44 10.53
CA LEU A 13 5.85 5.56 10.63
C LEU A 13 5.76 5.05 12.07
N ASN A 14 5.08 5.82 12.91
CA ASN A 14 4.79 5.44 14.27
C ASN A 14 3.80 4.26 14.25
N ILE A 15 4.34 3.04 14.37
CA ILE A 15 3.51 1.83 14.47
C ILE A 15 2.70 1.94 15.75
N PRO A 16 1.36 1.93 15.69
CA PRO A 16 0.55 2.05 16.88
C PRO A 16 0.86 0.91 17.86
N LYS A 17 1.01 1.25 19.15
CA LYS A 17 1.32 0.28 20.21
C LYS A 17 0.32 -0.90 20.21
N TRP A 18 -0.94 -0.59 19.94
CA TRP A 18 -2.02 -1.57 19.87
C TRP A 18 -1.91 -2.56 18.70
N TYR A 19 -1.17 -2.25 17.63
CA TYR A 19 -0.93 -3.22 16.56
C TYR A 19 0.04 -4.33 16.99
N SER A 20 1.08 -3.97 17.74
CA SER A 20 2.07 -4.93 18.25
C SER A 20 1.53 -5.72 19.45
N ASN A 21 0.93 -5.02 20.41
CA ASN A 21 0.51 -5.58 21.70
C ASN A 21 -0.97 -5.27 21.98
N THR A 22 -1.87 -5.75 21.12
CA THR A 22 -3.31 -5.41 21.12
C THR A 22 -4.00 -5.62 22.46
N PHE A 23 -3.61 -6.65 23.23
CA PHE A 23 -4.24 -7.00 24.51
C PHE A 23 -3.47 -6.52 25.76
N GLU A 24 -2.28 -5.96 25.60
CA GLU A 24 -1.45 -5.47 26.73
C GLU A 24 -1.36 -3.94 26.76
N VAL A 25 -1.79 -3.28 25.68
CA VAL A 25 -1.77 -1.84 25.56
C VAL A 25 -2.86 -1.20 26.42
N ASP A 26 -2.50 -0.15 27.15
CA ASP A 26 -3.48 0.72 27.79
C ASP A 26 -4.18 1.55 26.71
N VAL A 27 -5.50 1.58 26.76
CA VAL A 27 -6.33 2.33 25.83
C VAL A 27 -6.04 3.82 25.95
N VAL A 28 -5.74 4.32 27.16
CA VAL A 28 -5.42 5.74 27.42
C VAL A 28 -4.18 6.22 26.65
N ASP A 29 -3.28 5.30 26.31
CA ASP A 29 -2.05 5.55 25.56
C ASP A 29 -2.26 5.58 24.03
N CYS A 30 -3.48 5.29 23.56
CA CYS A 30 -3.84 5.19 22.15
C CYS A 30 -4.60 6.44 21.67
N GLU A 31 -4.91 6.50 20.39
CA GLU A 31 -5.68 7.60 19.81
C GLU A 31 -7.17 7.52 20.19
N ASP A 32 -7.77 8.65 20.55
CA ASP A 32 -9.14 8.71 21.09
C ASP A 32 -10.20 8.06 20.18
N ASP A 33 -10.02 8.14 18.86
CA ASP A 33 -10.93 7.57 17.86
C ASP A 33 -10.88 6.04 17.78
N VAL A 34 -9.87 5.38 18.37
CA VAL A 34 -9.81 3.92 18.44
C VAL A 34 -10.15 3.36 19.80
N HIS A 35 -10.32 4.17 20.83
CA HIS A 35 -10.47 3.70 22.22
C HIS A 35 -11.63 2.73 22.39
N GLU A 36 -12.82 3.10 21.90
CA GLU A 36 -14.03 2.29 22.03
C GLU A 36 -13.89 0.93 21.34
N GLU A 37 -13.48 0.95 20.06
CA GLU A 37 -13.24 -0.27 19.29
C GLU A 37 -12.14 -1.14 19.90
N LEU A 38 -11.10 -0.54 20.48
CA LEU A 38 -10.01 -1.27 21.12
C LEU A 38 -10.49 -1.95 22.40
N ILE A 39 -11.31 -1.29 23.21
CA ILE A 39 -11.93 -1.87 24.41
C ILE A 39 -12.82 -3.06 24.02
N GLU A 40 -13.67 -2.90 22.99
CA GLU A 40 -14.52 -3.98 22.50
C GLU A 40 -13.69 -5.16 21.99
N LEU A 41 -12.65 -4.89 21.20
CA LEU A 41 -11.75 -5.91 20.67
C LEU A 41 -11.02 -6.66 21.79
N GLN A 42 -10.53 -5.95 22.80
CA GLN A 42 -9.83 -6.54 23.95
C GLN A 42 -10.73 -7.42 24.81
N ASN A 43 -12.02 -7.08 24.92
CA ASN A 43 -13.02 -7.84 25.67
C ASN A 43 -13.75 -8.90 24.81
N GLY A 44 -13.54 -8.91 23.50
CA GLY A 44 -14.19 -9.82 22.57
C GLY A 44 -13.62 -11.24 22.63
N ASN A 45 -14.41 -12.21 23.12
CA ASN A 45 -14.00 -13.62 23.20
C ASN A 45 -13.53 -14.20 21.85
N ASP A 46 -14.17 -13.84 20.74
CA ASP A 46 -13.77 -14.30 19.40
C ASP A 46 -12.39 -13.74 19.01
N ALA A 47 -12.13 -12.45 19.28
CA ALA A 47 -10.85 -11.81 19.01
C ALA A 47 -9.73 -12.42 19.88
N ILE A 48 -9.97 -12.61 21.18
CA ILE A 48 -9.02 -13.26 22.09
C ILE A 48 -8.69 -14.68 21.62
N MET A 49 -9.71 -15.46 21.24
CA MET A 49 -9.53 -16.84 20.78
C MET A 49 -8.70 -16.90 19.50
N ARG A 50 -8.95 -15.99 18.55
CA ARG A 50 -8.19 -15.88 17.30
C ARG A 50 -6.74 -15.52 17.57
N TYR A 51 -6.51 -14.53 18.42
CA TYR A 51 -5.16 -14.11 18.80
C TYR A 51 -4.39 -15.24 19.48
N ARG A 52 -5.00 -15.98 20.41
CA ARG A 52 -4.35 -17.13 21.06
C ARG A 52 -4.03 -18.27 20.08
N ARG A 53 -4.88 -18.50 19.08
CA ARG A 53 -4.70 -19.61 18.12
C ARG A 53 -3.69 -19.29 17.02
N LYS A 54 -3.74 -18.07 16.48
CA LYS A 54 -3.03 -17.68 15.25
C LYS A 54 -2.13 -16.45 15.42
N GLY A 55 -1.99 -15.94 16.64
CA GLY A 55 -1.23 -14.74 16.95
C GLY A 55 -1.85 -13.46 16.36
N LYS A 56 -1.05 -12.40 16.36
CA LYS A 56 -1.43 -11.08 15.80
C LYS A 56 -1.84 -11.17 14.33
N GLU A 57 -1.13 -11.96 13.53
CA GLU A 57 -1.37 -12.05 12.10
C GLU A 57 -2.75 -12.65 11.83
N GLY A 58 -3.11 -13.71 12.55
CA GLY A 58 -4.43 -14.32 12.39
C GLY A 58 -5.60 -13.46 12.90
N LEU A 59 -5.36 -12.51 13.80
CA LEU A 59 -6.36 -11.53 14.21
C LEU A 59 -6.61 -10.51 13.09
N TRP A 60 -5.54 -9.87 12.61
CA TRP A 60 -5.63 -8.76 11.66
C TRP A 60 -5.83 -9.20 10.20
N HIS A 61 -5.55 -10.45 9.84
CA HIS A 61 -5.84 -10.98 8.50
C HIS A 61 -7.32 -11.31 8.27
N HIS A 62 -8.15 -11.37 9.30
CA HIS A 62 -9.52 -11.82 9.16
C HIS A 62 -10.47 -10.67 8.79
N GLN A 63 -11.13 -10.78 7.62
CA GLN A 63 -12.00 -9.72 7.10
C GLN A 63 -13.13 -9.32 8.07
N SER A 64 -13.65 -10.25 8.87
CA SER A 64 -14.69 -9.91 9.86
C SER A 64 -14.18 -8.95 10.93
N ILE A 65 -12.93 -9.11 11.40
CA ILE A 65 -12.31 -8.20 12.37
C ILE A 65 -12.13 -6.82 11.73
N LEU A 66 -11.65 -6.78 10.48
CA LEU A 66 -11.46 -5.53 9.75
C LEU A 66 -12.77 -4.77 9.50
N ASN A 67 -13.88 -5.48 9.31
CA ASN A 67 -15.19 -4.87 9.09
C ASN A 67 -15.88 -4.45 10.39
N SER A 68 -15.63 -5.16 11.50
CA SER A 68 -16.21 -4.86 12.82
C SER A 68 -15.60 -3.64 13.48
N TYR A 69 -14.34 -3.32 13.16
CA TYR A 69 -13.58 -2.23 13.78
C TYR A 69 -13.04 -1.24 12.72
N PRO A 70 -13.91 -0.39 12.16
CA PRO A 70 -13.55 0.48 11.04
C PRO A 70 -12.51 1.55 11.39
N ASN A 71 -12.49 2.10 12.61
CA ASN A 71 -11.49 3.09 13.00
C ASN A 71 -10.10 2.46 13.17
N LEU A 72 -10.03 1.28 13.80
CA LEU A 72 -8.80 0.49 13.87
C LEU A 72 -8.30 0.13 12.46
N TRP A 73 -9.20 -0.33 11.59
CA TRP A 73 -8.84 -0.69 10.22
C TRP A 73 -8.35 0.51 9.40
N LYS A 74 -9.00 1.67 9.53
CA LYS A 74 -8.62 2.90 8.83
C LYS A 74 -7.18 3.33 9.16
N ARG A 75 -6.73 3.16 10.40
CA ARG A 75 -5.34 3.43 10.76
C ARG A 75 -4.40 2.36 10.23
N LEU A 76 -4.80 1.10 10.33
CA LEU A 76 -4.00 -0.02 9.86
C LEU A 76 -3.75 0.04 8.34
N ILE A 77 -4.77 0.34 7.53
CA ILE A 77 -4.64 0.46 6.06
C ILE A 77 -3.68 1.59 5.68
N LEU A 78 -3.69 2.73 6.41
CA LEU A 78 -2.77 3.84 6.15
C LEU A 78 -1.32 3.41 6.36
N LEU A 79 -1.04 2.63 7.40
CA LEU A 79 0.29 2.08 7.67
C LEU A 79 0.72 1.07 6.59
N LEU A 80 -0.17 0.14 6.21
CA LEU A 80 0.11 -0.83 5.15
C LEU A 80 0.32 -0.16 3.78
N LEU A 81 -0.37 0.95 3.52
CA LEU A 81 -0.32 1.65 2.24
C LEU A 81 0.85 2.63 2.13
N ALA A 82 1.37 3.14 3.25
CA ALA A 82 2.46 4.12 3.27
C ALA A 82 3.72 3.60 2.55
N PHE A 83 4.08 2.33 2.77
CA PHE A 83 5.27 1.73 2.14
C PHE A 83 5.16 1.62 0.59
N PRO A 84 4.14 0.94 0.03
CA PRO A 84 4.03 0.82 -1.43
C PRO A 84 3.78 2.16 -2.11
N THR A 85 3.08 3.11 -1.48
CA THR A 85 2.86 4.43 -2.09
C THR A 85 4.13 5.26 -2.15
N SER A 86 4.97 5.27 -1.12
CA SER A 86 6.27 5.93 -1.17
C SER A 86 7.13 5.36 -2.29
N TYR A 87 7.27 4.04 -2.33
CA TYR A 87 8.05 3.36 -3.36
C TYR A 87 7.52 3.67 -4.77
N LEU A 88 6.20 3.68 -4.97
CA LEU A 88 5.59 4.03 -6.26
C LEU A 88 5.85 5.48 -6.65
N VAL A 89 5.80 6.42 -5.70
CA VAL A 89 6.10 7.84 -5.94
C VAL A 89 7.56 8.00 -6.33
N GLU A 90 8.49 7.45 -5.55
CA GLU A 90 9.92 7.50 -5.83
C GLU A 90 10.27 6.88 -7.19
N SER A 91 9.75 5.68 -7.44
CA SER A 91 9.95 4.99 -8.70
C SER A 91 9.36 5.79 -9.85
N GLY A 92 8.12 6.27 -9.72
CA GLY A 92 7.45 7.09 -10.73
C GLY A 92 8.24 8.37 -11.07
N PHE A 93 8.70 9.10 -10.06
CA PHE A 93 9.49 10.31 -10.23
C PHE A 93 10.88 10.04 -10.81
N SER A 94 11.57 8.99 -10.35
CA SER A 94 12.86 8.58 -10.90
C SER A 94 12.76 8.24 -12.39
N HIS A 95 11.71 7.52 -12.78
CA HIS A 95 11.45 7.17 -14.17
C HIS A 95 11.06 8.38 -15.02
N ALA A 96 10.19 9.26 -14.52
CA ALA A 96 9.81 10.50 -15.21
C ALA A 96 11.03 11.44 -15.38
N GLY A 97 11.84 11.59 -14.34
CA GLY A 97 13.08 12.37 -14.39
C GLY A 97 14.08 11.80 -15.40
N THR A 98 14.26 10.48 -15.44
CA THR A 98 15.09 9.83 -16.46
C THR A 98 14.57 10.07 -17.87
N LEU A 99 13.25 10.00 -18.07
CA LEU A 99 12.65 10.23 -19.39
C LEU A 99 12.82 11.68 -19.87
N ILE A 100 12.64 12.65 -18.98
CA ILE A 100 12.80 14.07 -19.28
C ILE A 100 14.28 14.40 -19.54
N PHE A 101 15.18 13.91 -18.69
CA PHE A 101 16.60 14.26 -18.71
C PHE A 101 17.38 13.56 -19.85
N TYR A 102 17.14 12.26 -20.07
CA TYR A 102 17.85 11.50 -21.11
C TYR A 102 17.17 11.53 -22.48
N LYS A 103 15.84 11.65 -22.56
CA LYS A 103 15.14 11.48 -23.83
C LYS A 103 14.58 12.76 -24.47
N ARG A 104 14.60 13.91 -23.78
CA ARG A 104 13.97 15.17 -24.26
C ARG A 104 12.58 14.93 -24.88
N ILE A 105 11.80 13.99 -24.35
CA ILE A 105 10.45 13.71 -24.86
C ILE A 105 9.55 14.75 -24.20
N GLY A 106 9.28 15.83 -24.94
CA GLY A 106 8.33 16.86 -24.54
C GLY A 106 6.96 16.23 -24.31
N LEU A 107 6.58 16.11 -23.03
CA LEU A 107 5.21 16.05 -22.53
C LEU A 107 4.21 15.24 -23.38
N ASP A 108 4.46 13.93 -23.51
CA ASP A 108 3.40 12.97 -23.86
C ASP A 108 3.48 11.68 -23.03
N VAL A 109 3.87 11.82 -21.76
CA VAL A 109 4.07 10.69 -20.83
C VAL A 109 2.73 10.09 -20.39
N THR A 110 1.69 10.90 -20.36
CA THR A 110 0.36 10.51 -19.90
C THR A 110 -0.50 9.86 -20.99
N GLN A 111 -0.35 10.25 -22.28
CA GLN A 111 -1.20 9.68 -23.34
C GLN A 111 -0.68 8.34 -23.89
N ARG A 112 0.64 8.11 -23.89
CA ARG A 112 1.23 6.91 -24.53
C ARG A 112 1.23 5.65 -23.64
N GLY A 113 0.95 5.78 -22.34
CA GLY A 113 0.93 4.64 -21.41
C GLY A 113 2.31 4.03 -21.11
N ASP A 114 3.39 4.64 -21.60
CA ASP A 114 4.78 4.19 -21.40
C ASP A 114 5.15 4.10 -19.91
N LEU A 115 4.67 5.05 -19.09
CA LEU A 115 4.90 5.05 -17.65
C LEU A 115 4.20 3.86 -16.98
N ARG A 116 2.96 3.53 -17.39
CA ARG A 116 2.17 2.41 -16.86
C ARG A 116 2.83 1.07 -17.17
N LEU A 117 3.31 0.89 -18.40
CA LEU A 117 4.01 -0.33 -18.82
C LEU A 117 5.31 -0.56 -18.06
N LYS A 118 6.05 0.51 -17.78
CA LYS A 118 7.32 0.43 -17.06
C LYS A 118 7.15 0.18 -15.56
N LEU A 119 6.13 0.78 -14.95
CA LEU A 119 5.82 0.61 -13.52
C LEU A 119 5.24 -0.77 -13.19
N THR A 120 4.57 -1.44 -14.14
CA THR A 120 3.92 -2.73 -13.88
C THR A 120 4.81 -3.95 -14.12
N SER A 121 6.05 -3.80 -14.63
CA SER A 121 6.91 -4.93 -15.04
C SER A 121 6.22 -5.95 -15.98
N LEU A 122 5.06 -5.58 -16.54
CA LEU A 122 4.30 -6.45 -17.43
C LEU A 122 4.98 -6.41 -18.79
N LYS A 123 5.54 -7.56 -19.19
CA LYS A 123 6.15 -7.72 -20.51
C LYS A 123 5.06 -7.49 -21.56
N SER A 124 5.09 -6.34 -22.23
CA SER A 124 4.14 -6.04 -23.31
C SER A 124 4.31 -7.09 -24.40
N ASN A 125 3.25 -7.85 -24.69
CA ASN A 125 3.25 -8.80 -25.80
C ASN A 125 3.06 -8.03 -27.12
N VAL A 126 4.13 -7.34 -27.54
CA VAL A 126 4.14 -6.46 -28.72
C VAL A 126 3.79 -7.27 -29.99
N SER A 127 4.16 -8.54 -30.04
CA SER A 127 3.77 -9.46 -31.12
C SER A 127 2.27 -9.66 -31.24
N ALA A 128 1.54 -9.80 -30.12
CA ALA A 128 0.09 -9.95 -30.13
C ALA A 128 -0.62 -8.64 -30.53
N LEU A 129 -0.09 -7.49 -30.09
CA LEU A 129 -0.59 -6.16 -30.48
C LEU A 129 -0.34 -5.85 -31.97
N ALA A 130 0.84 -6.20 -32.49
CA ALA A 130 1.19 -6.01 -33.90
C ALA A 130 0.33 -6.89 -34.82
N ALA A 131 0.03 -8.13 -34.41
CA ALA A 131 -0.87 -9.02 -35.13
C ALA A 131 -2.32 -8.50 -35.14
N LEU A 132 -2.76 -7.82 -34.07
CA LEU A 132 -4.10 -7.24 -33.98
C LEU A 132 -4.26 -5.97 -34.84
N HIS A 133 -3.18 -5.24 -35.08
CA HIS A 133 -3.15 -4.00 -35.87
C HIS A 133 -2.85 -4.20 -37.36
N GLN A 134 -2.40 -5.40 -37.77
CA GLN A 134 -2.21 -5.72 -39.18
C GLN A 134 -3.45 -6.38 -39.77
N THR A 135 -4.41 -5.55 -40.16
CA THR A 135 -5.23 -5.79 -41.35
C THR A 135 -5.84 -4.46 -41.79
N HIS A 136 -5.32 -3.89 -42.86
CA HIS A 136 -6.12 -3.43 -43.99
C HIS A 136 -5.16 -3.33 -45.18
N SER A 137 -5.18 -4.35 -46.05
CA SER A 137 -4.63 -4.22 -47.40
C SER A 137 -5.40 -3.10 -48.10
N SER A 138 -4.73 -2.01 -48.43
CA SER A 138 -5.29 -0.96 -49.28
C SER A 138 -5.55 -1.58 -50.66
N HIS A 139 -6.79 -1.45 -51.14
CA HIS A 139 -7.21 -1.87 -52.47
C HIS A 139 -6.97 -0.76 -53.50
#